data_AF-A0A7V1UL45-F1
#
_entry.id   AF-A0A7V1UL45-F1
#
_cell.length_a   1.000
_cell.length_b   1.000
_cell.length_c   1.000
_cell.angle_alpha   90.00
_cell.angle_beta   90.00
_cell.angle_gamma   90.00
#
_symmetry.space_group_name_H-M   'P 1'
#
loop_
_entity.id
_entity.type
_entity.pdbx_description
1 polymer ?
#
loop_
_entity_poly.entity_id
_entity_poly.type
_entity_poly.pdbx_seq_one_letter_code
_entity_poly.pdbx_strand_id
1 'polypeptide(L)'
;MSGTIQCDTHGEQGRAYVCIHLTGASARLGFNRNEPTPDDPCPDAWCDDCELIRAAHDGWNEDSEKLCEIKLVCFACYQRSRIRNTRTDLTLDDLAAMRWKCADCEEEHHGPCLDIGYSEPHYWGEKEKKQANKSGAFARLARRRPKTFLTSDYCTIENNGYFVRGVIELPILGSDECFRWGVWGSLKQENFDKIMALEDDPKIVNLPPMFSWLSNELPEYGQTLNLKMYARYRDVTERPCFELEPCDHPLAQEYHQGITPERVRDITMRIMARKQ
;
A
#
# COMPACT_ATOMS: atom_id res chain seq x y z
N MET A 1 6.54 27.47 -3.79
CA MET A 1 6.23 28.40 -2.66
C MET A 1 6.70 27.77 -1.34
N SER A 2 7.49 28.48 -0.51
CA SER A 2 8.10 27.93 0.72
C SER A 2 7.31 28.28 1.97
N GLY A 3 6.33 27.46 2.33
CA GLY A 3 5.69 27.52 3.65
C GLY A 3 5.33 26.12 4.13
N THR A 4 5.51 25.86 5.42
CA THR A 4 5.09 24.61 6.06
C THR A 4 3.75 24.78 6.78
N ILE A 5 3.10 23.66 7.10
CA ILE A 5 1.92 23.57 7.96
C ILE A 5 2.09 22.40 8.92
N GLN A 6 1.63 22.56 10.16
CA GLN A 6 1.47 21.45 11.10
C GLN A 6 0.14 20.75 10.85
N CYS A 7 0.20 19.49 10.41
CA CYS A 7 -0.97 18.64 10.22
C CYS A 7 -1.12 17.68 11.41
N ASP A 8 -2.33 17.59 11.96
CA ASP A 8 -2.63 16.68 13.09
C ASP A 8 -2.34 15.21 12.77
N THR A 9 -2.34 14.84 11.48
CA THR A 9 -2.10 13.47 11.02
C THR A 9 -0.67 13.22 10.54
N HIS A 10 -0.03 14.21 9.89
CA HIS A 10 1.23 14.00 9.16
C HIS A 10 2.39 14.86 9.67
N GLY A 11 2.19 15.62 10.76
CA GLY A 11 3.18 16.52 11.34
C GLY A 11 3.51 17.69 10.42
N GLU A 12 4.74 18.20 10.53
CA GLU A 12 5.21 19.30 9.71
C GLU A 12 5.47 18.88 8.26
N GLN A 13 4.86 19.57 7.32
CA GLN A 13 4.96 19.28 5.88
C GLN A 13 4.92 20.57 5.07
N GLY A 14 5.29 20.48 3.78
CA GLY A 14 4.93 21.53 2.81
C GLY A 14 3.41 21.73 2.73
N ARG A 15 2.98 22.89 2.23
CA ARG A 15 1.56 23.28 2.19
C ARG A 15 1.09 23.57 0.77
N ALA A 16 -0.20 23.35 0.52
CA ALA A 16 -0.89 23.68 -0.73
C ALA A 16 -2.34 24.08 -0.43
N TYR A 17 -2.98 24.83 -1.33
CA TYR A 17 -4.40 25.14 -1.21
C TYR A 17 -5.24 24.22 -2.09
N VAL A 18 -6.40 23.79 -1.56
CA VAL A 18 -7.38 23.01 -2.31
C VAL A 18 -8.81 23.46 -2.01
N CYS A 19 -9.77 23.20 -2.92
CA CYS A 19 -11.18 23.41 -2.58
C CYS A 19 -11.66 22.42 -1.51
N ILE A 20 -12.69 22.80 -0.72
CA ILE A 20 -13.18 21.95 0.38
C ILE A 20 -13.59 20.54 -0.06
N HIS A 21 -14.10 20.40 -1.29
CA HIS A 21 -14.57 19.13 -1.84
C HIS A 21 -13.45 18.08 -1.91
N LEU A 22 -12.20 18.51 -2.15
CA LEU A 22 -11.03 17.63 -2.20
C LEU A 22 -10.51 17.21 -0.81
N THR A 23 -11.00 17.82 0.27
CA THR A 23 -10.61 17.47 1.64
C THR A 23 -11.38 16.27 2.20
N GLY A 24 -12.50 15.92 1.56
CA GLY A 24 -13.37 14.82 1.99
C GLY A 24 -12.89 13.42 1.59
N ALA A 25 -13.71 12.42 1.94
CA ALA A 25 -13.45 11.01 1.63
C ALA A 25 -13.84 10.63 0.19
N SER A 26 -14.67 11.43 -0.49
CA SER A 26 -15.09 11.17 -1.87
C SER A 26 -13.91 11.04 -2.84
N ALA A 27 -14.12 10.22 -3.86
CA ALA A 27 -13.20 10.01 -4.98
C ALA A 27 -13.85 10.45 -6.30
N ARG A 28 -13.07 10.51 -7.37
CA ARG A 28 -13.54 10.82 -8.75
C ARG A 28 -14.16 12.22 -8.92
N LEU A 29 -13.74 13.20 -8.12
CA LEU A 29 -14.17 14.59 -8.27
C LEU A 29 -13.37 15.37 -9.33
N GLY A 30 -12.35 14.74 -9.90
CA GLY A 30 -11.33 15.39 -10.73
C GLY A 30 -10.32 16.21 -9.90
N PHE A 31 -9.16 16.46 -10.49
CA PHE A 31 -8.04 17.10 -9.79
C PHE A 31 -7.31 18.06 -10.74
N ASN A 32 -7.87 19.25 -10.89
CA ASN A 32 -7.33 20.32 -11.73
C ASN A 32 -6.22 21.03 -10.97
N ARG A 33 -5.08 21.27 -11.63
CA ARG A 33 -3.91 21.95 -11.08
C ARG A 33 -2.97 22.39 -12.20
N ASN A 34 -2.04 23.27 -11.88
CA ASN A 34 -0.89 23.52 -12.74
C ASN A 34 0.08 22.32 -12.72
N GLU A 35 0.95 22.24 -13.74
CA GLU A 35 2.00 21.23 -13.77
C GLU A 35 2.98 21.41 -12.60
N PRO A 36 3.24 20.36 -11.80
CA PRO A 36 4.22 20.43 -10.72
C PRO A 36 5.63 20.75 -11.23
N THR A 37 6.36 21.55 -10.47
CA THR A 37 7.77 21.88 -10.76
C THR A 37 8.65 21.55 -9.55
N PRO A 38 9.98 21.49 -9.68
CA PRO A 38 10.87 21.29 -8.53
C PRO A 38 10.67 22.34 -7.41
N ASP A 39 10.32 23.58 -7.77
CA ASP A 39 10.10 24.68 -6.83
C ASP A 39 8.65 24.77 -6.29
N ASP A 40 7.74 24.04 -6.92
CA ASP A 40 6.34 23.92 -6.55
C ASP A 40 5.81 22.50 -6.84
N PRO A 41 6.18 21.50 -6.00
CA PRO A 41 5.82 20.10 -6.24
C PRO A 41 4.35 19.80 -5.95
N CYS A 42 3.66 20.71 -5.25
CA CYS A 42 2.25 20.60 -4.89
C CYS A 42 1.52 21.93 -5.17
N PRO A 43 1.34 22.30 -6.46
CA PRO A 43 0.60 23.50 -6.81
C PRO A 43 -0.86 23.37 -6.35
N ASP A 44 -1.51 24.51 -6.12
CA ASP A 44 -2.92 24.55 -5.71
C ASP A 44 -3.81 23.73 -6.65
N ALA A 45 -4.82 23.07 -6.09
CA ALA A 45 -5.65 22.12 -6.83
C ALA A 45 -7.14 22.21 -6.50
N TRP A 46 -8.01 21.88 -7.45
CA TRP A 46 -9.46 21.99 -7.27
C TRP A 46 -10.21 20.92 -8.10
N CYS A 47 -11.43 20.59 -7.68
CA CYS A 47 -12.27 19.62 -8.37
C CYS A 47 -12.93 20.20 -9.64
N ASP A 48 -13.64 19.35 -10.38
CA ASP A 48 -14.24 19.69 -11.68
C ASP A 48 -15.38 20.70 -11.53
N ASP A 49 -16.19 20.56 -10.49
CA ASP A 49 -17.24 21.53 -10.19
C ASP A 49 -16.66 22.91 -9.85
N CYS A 50 -15.53 22.94 -9.12
CA CYS A 50 -14.83 24.18 -8.81
C CYS A 50 -14.16 24.80 -10.04
N GLU A 51 -13.79 24.01 -11.04
CA GLU A 51 -13.29 24.54 -12.32
C GLU A 51 -14.41 25.28 -13.07
N LEU A 52 -15.64 24.76 -13.05
CA LEU A 52 -16.80 25.45 -13.63
C LEU A 52 -17.06 26.80 -12.94
N ILE A 53 -16.96 26.84 -11.60
CA ILE A 53 -17.09 28.08 -10.83
C ILE A 53 -15.98 29.07 -11.21
N ARG A 54 -14.72 28.62 -11.21
CA ARG A 54 -13.57 29.46 -11.57
C ARG A 54 -13.72 30.04 -12.98
N ALA A 55 -14.15 29.23 -13.95
CA ALA A 55 -14.37 29.67 -15.32
C ALA A 55 -15.51 30.69 -15.43
N ALA A 56 -16.61 30.51 -14.70
CA ALA A 56 -17.75 31.43 -14.70
C ALA A 56 -17.44 32.79 -14.04
N HIS A 57 -16.37 32.86 -13.26
CA HIS A 57 -15.91 34.06 -12.53
C HIS A 57 -14.65 34.69 -13.13
N ASP A 58 -14.28 34.33 -14.37
CA ASP A 58 -13.07 34.81 -15.07
C ASP A 58 -11.74 34.53 -14.31
N GLY A 59 -11.71 33.46 -13.50
CA GLY A 59 -10.55 33.07 -12.72
C GLY A 59 -10.82 33.01 -11.21
N TRP A 60 -9.75 32.96 -10.43
CA TRP A 60 -9.81 33.01 -8.97
C TRP A 60 -9.93 34.47 -8.50
N ASN A 61 -10.94 34.72 -7.68
CA ASN A 61 -11.28 36.00 -7.04
C ASN A 61 -12.06 35.73 -5.74
N GLU A 62 -12.35 36.79 -4.97
CA GLU A 62 -13.01 36.68 -3.66
C GLU A 62 -14.33 35.88 -3.70
N ASP A 63 -15.15 36.04 -4.75
CA ASP A 63 -16.43 35.34 -4.88
C ASP A 63 -16.23 33.85 -5.18
N SER A 64 -15.40 33.51 -6.17
CA SER A 64 -15.11 32.13 -6.56
C SER A 64 -14.39 31.35 -5.45
N GLU A 65 -13.44 31.97 -4.74
CA GLU A 65 -12.73 31.36 -3.61
C GLU A 65 -13.69 31.07 -2.44
N LYS A 66 -14.64 31.98 -2.19
CA LYS A 66 -15.67 31.81 -1.17
C LYS A 66 -16.67 30.72 -1.53
N LEU A 67 -17.10 30.64 -2.78
CA LEU A 67 -18.00 29.58 -3.26
C LEU A 67 -17.35 28.20 -3.20
N CYS A 68 -16.06 28.10 -3.50
CA CYS A 68 -15.28 26.85 -3.48
C CYS A 68 -14.72 26.48 -2.09
N GLU A 69 -14.85 27.39 -1.11
CA GLU A 69 -14.28 27.27 0.24
C GLU A 69 -12.84 26.74 0.25
N ILE A 70 -11.89 27.51 -0.28
CA ILE A 70 -10.49 27.08 -0.35
C ILE A 70 -9.92 26.81 1.06
N LYS A 71 -9.27 25.66 1.22
CA LYS A 71 -8.64 25.16 2.45
C LYS A 71 -7.14 24.98 2.24
N LEU A 72 -6.37 25.24 3.30
CA LEU A 72 -4.94 24.93 3.35
C LEU A 72 -4.74 23.48 3.79
N VAL A 73 -3.93 22.71 3.05
CA VAL A 73 -3.63 21.30 3.35
C VAL A 73 -2.12 21.03 3.34
N CYS A 74 -1.70 20.00 4.06
CA CYS A 74 -0.33 19.52 4.02
C CYS A 74 -0.03 18.69 2.76
N PHE A 75 1.24 18.55 2.39
CA PHE A 75 1.69 17.78 1.22
C PHE A 75 1.14 16.34 1.22
N ALA A 76 1.16 15.65 2.36
CA ALA A 76 0.62 14.30 2.46
C ALA A 76 -0.90 14.24 2.21
N CYS A 77 -1.69 15.19 2.74
CA CYS A 77 -3.12 15.29 2.46
C CYS A 77 -3.39 15.61 0.99
N TYR A 78 -2.59 16.51 0.41
CA TYR A 78 -2.65 16.85 -1.01
C TYR A 78 -2.42 15.61 -1.89
N GLN A 79 -1.37 14.82 -1.62
CA GLN A 79 -1.06 13.61 -2.37
C GLN A 79 -2.17 12.56 -2.24
N ARG A 80 -2.74 12.37 -1.05
CA ARG A 80 -3.89 11.48 -0.84
C ARG A 80 -5.11 11.93 -1.64
N SER A 81 -5.39 13.24 -1.67
CA SER A 81 -6.49 13.78 -2.48
C SER A 81 -6.23 13.62 -3.97
N ARG A 82 -5.01 13.88 -4.42
CA ARG A 82 -4.59 13.70 -5.82
C ARG A 82 -4.85 12.27 -6.26
N ILE A 83 -4.40 11.28 -5.49
CA ILE A 83 -4.58 9.86 -5.82
C ILE A 83 -6.07 9.54 -6.03
N ARG A 84 -6.95 9.91 -5.09
CA ARG A 84 -8.38 9.58 -5.17
C ARG A 84 -9.13 10.29 -6.31
N ASN A 85 -8.63 11.45 -6.74
CA ASN A 85 -9.36 12.33 -7.66
C ASN A 85 -8.67 12.51 -9.02
N THR A 86 -7.52 11.87 -9.25
CA THR A 86 -6.87 11.84 -10.57
C THR A 86 -7.79 11.14 -11.56
N ARG A 87 -8.00 11.74 -12.73
CA ARG A 87 -8.75 11.12 -13.82
C ARG A 87 -7.85 10.10 -14.52
N THR A 88 -8.41 8.95 -14.85
CA THR A 88 -7.74 7.82 -15.52
C THR A 88 -8.51 7.44 -16.78
N ASP A 89 -7.84 6.76 -17.71
CA ASP A 89 -8.46 6.36 -18.99
C ASP A 89 -9.48 5.22 -18.80
N LEU A 90 -9.25 4.36 -17.81
CA LEU A 90 -10.14 3.33 -17.29
C LEU A 90 -10.37 3.55 -15.79
N THR A 91 -11.55 3.18 -15.33
CA THR A 91 -11.91 3.11 -13.92
C THR A 91 -12.07 1.66 -13.47
N LEU A 92 -12.18 1.42 -12.16
CA LEU A 92 -12.53 0.08 -11.66
C LEU A 92 -13.94 -0.36 -12.10
N ASP A 93 -14.86 0.59 -12.28
CA ASP A 93 -16.21 0.31 -12.78
C ASP A 93 -16.18 -0.21 -14.23
N ASP A 94 -15.30 0.34 -15.08
CA ASP A 94 -15.10 -0.15 -16.45
C ASP A 94 -14.54 -1.58 -16.48
N LEU A 95 -13.86 -1.99 -15.41
CA LEU A 95 -13.29 -3.33 -15.25
C LEU A 95 -14.24 -4.32 -14.56
N ALA A 96 -15.43 -3.91 -14.12
CA ALA A 96 -16.35 -4.75 -13.34
C ALA A 96 -16.77 -6.04 -14.05
N ALA A 97 -16.82 -6.04 -15.39
CA ALA A 97 -17.17 -7.22 -16.19
C ALA A 97 -16.04 -8.25 -16.33
N MET A 98 -14.83 -7.92 -15.88
CA MET A 98 -13.69 -8.84 -15.89
C MET A 98 -13.99 -10.06 -15.02
N ARG A 99 -13.49 -11.24 -15.42
CA ARG A 99 -13.72 -12.51 -14.72
C ARG A 99 -12.41 -13.26 -14.55
N TRP A 100 -12.25 -13.92 -13.42
CA TRP A 100 -11.12 -14.80 -13.13
C TRP A 100 -11.52 -15.86 -12.11
N LYS A 101 -10.86 -17.02 -12.16
CA LYS A 101 -11.06 -18.09 -11.19
C LYS A 101 -9.98 -18.01 -10.11
N CYS A 102 -10.37 -17.98 -8.86
CA CYS A 102 -9.43 -18.00 -7.74
C CYS A 102 -8.82 -19.39 -7.58
N ALA A 103 -7.49 -19.45 -7.40
CA ALA A 103 -6.81 -20.73 -7.14
C ALA A 103 -7.00 -21.23 -5.70
N ASP A 104 -7.35 -20.34 -4.76
CA ASP A 104 -7.44 -20.67 -3.34
C ASP A 104 -8.85 -21.12 -2.93
N CYS A 105 -9.91 -20.47 -3.42
CA CYS A 105 -11.30 -20.86 -3.14
C CYS A 105 -12.00 -21.58 -4.30
N GLU A 106 -11.37 -21.63 -5.48
CA GLU A 106 -11.92 -22.24 -6.70
C GLU A 106 -13.19 -21.59 -7.28
N GLU A 107 -13.63 -20.44 -6.75
CA GLU A 107 -14.78 -19.67 -7.24
C GLU A 107 -14.40 -18.71 -8.38
N GLU A 108 -15.38 -18.33 -9.20
CA GLU A 108 -15.25 -17.25 -10.19
C GLU A 108 -15.56 -15.91 -9.51
N HIS A 109 -14.68 -14.93 -9.72
CA HIS A 109 -14.84 -13.57 -9.22
C HIS A 109 -14.98 -12.57 -10.36
N HIS A 110 -15.64 -11.46 -10.05
CA HIS A 110 -15.85 -10.33 -10.96
C HIS A 110 -14.95 -9.15 -10.61
N GLY A 111 -14.63 -8.32 -11.61
CA GLY A 111 -13.68 -7.22 -11.46
C GLY A 111 -12.22 -7.68 -11.46
N PRO A 112 -11.27 -6.72 -11.41
CA PRO A 112 -9.86 -7.06 -11.26
C PRO A 112 -9.59 -7.65 -9.87
N CYS A 113 -8.58 -8.51 -9.76
CA CYS A 113 -8.15 -9.04 -8.47
C CYS A 113 -7.37 -7.94 -7.73
N LEU A 114 -7.91 -7.47 -6.60
CA LEU A 114 -7.31 -6.39 -5.83
C LEU A 114 -6.38 -6.87 -4.70
N ASP A 115 -6.30 -8.17 -4.45
CA ASP A 115 -5.48 -8.75 -3.38
C ASP A 115 -4.74 -9.98 -3.90
N ILE A 116 -3.40 -9.90 -3.91
CA ILE A 116 -2.55 -10.97 -4.39
C ILE A 116 -1.52 -11.33 -3.32
N GLY A 117 -1.64 -12.55 -2.80
CA GLY A 117 -0.80 -13.05 -1.71
C GLY A 117 0.21 -14.12 -2.12
N TYR A 118 1.36 -14.11 -1.45
CA TYR A 118 2.37 -15.17 -1.44
C TYR A 118 2.26 -15.98 -0.14
N SER A 119 2.15 -17.30 -0.26
CA SER A 119 2.01 -18.20 0.89
C SER A 119 3.30 -18.39 1.70
N GLU A 120 4.46 -18.13 1.09
CA GLU A 120 5.78 -18.34 1.70
C GLU A 120 6.80 -17.29 1.25
N PRO A 121 7.83 -16.98 2.07
CA PRO A 121 8.94 -16.13 1.64
C PRO A 121 9.80 -16.88 0.60
N HIS A 122 10.49 -16.13 -0.25
CA HIS A 122 11.40 -16.67 -1.28
C HIS A 122 12.42 -17.68 -0.73
N TYR A 123 12.85 -17.50 0.51
CA TYR A 123 13.86 -18.34 1.16
C TYR A 123 13.31 -19.69 1.69
N TRP A 124 12.00 -19.94 1.61
CA TRP A 124 11.39 -21.17 2.12
C TRP A 124 11.33 -22.27 1.04
N GLY A 125 12.41 -23.06 0.95
CA GLY A 125 12.54 -24.10 -0.06
C GLY A 125 12.25 -25.53 0.44
N GLU A 126 12.54 -26.50 -0.43
CA GLU A 126 12.38 -27.94 -0.12
C GLU A 126 13.19 -28.42 1.09
N LYS A 127 14.34 -27.79 1.34
CA LYS A 127 15.20 -28.14 2.49
C LYS A 127 14.53 -27.73 3.79
N GLU A 128 14.00 -26.53 3.85
CA GLU A 128 13.32 -25.94 5.00
C GLU A 128 12.01 -26.69 5.27
N LYS A 129 11.24 -27.03 4.22
CA LYS A 129 10.04 -27.89 4.32
C LYS A 129 10.35 -29.24 4.98
N LYS A 130 11.42 -29.91 4.53
CA LYS A 130 11.88 -31.19 5.13
C LYS A 130 12.35 -31.01 6.58
N GLN A 131 13.03 -29.91 6.91
CA GLN A 131 13.50 -29.62 8.26
C GLN A 131 12.33 -29.31 9.21
N ALA A 132 11.35 -28.51 8.77
CA ALA A 132 10.15 -28.16 9.53
C ALA A 132 9.34 -29.42 9.86
N ASN A 133 9.15 -30.33 8.89
CA ASN A 133 8.43 -31.59 9.12
C ASN A 133 9.11 -32.47 10.18
N LYS A 134 10.44 -32.59 10.12
CA LYS A 134 11.21 -33.38 11.11
C LYS A 134 11.21 -32.75 12.50
N SER A 135 11.47 -31.44 12.57
CA SER A 135 11.60 -30.71 13.83
C SER A 135 10.25 -30.44 14.51
N GLY A 136 9.17 -30.30 13.75
CA GLY A 136 7.82 -30.05 14.26
C GLY A 136 7.29 -31.19 15.14
N ALA A 137 7.56 -32.45 14.77
CA ALA A 137 7.17 -33.61 15.57
C ALA A 137 7.81 -33.59 16.96
N PHE A 138 9.12 -33.33 17.03
CA PHE A 138 9.85 -33.22 18.30
C PHE A 138 9.42 -31.98 19.11
N ALA A 139 9.25 -30.84 18.44
CA ALA A 139 8.86 -29.58 19.07
C ALA A 139 7.47 -29.67 19.73
N ARG A 140 6.52 -30.36 19.07
CA ARG A 140 5.19 -30.66 19.62
C ARG A 140 5.29 -31.51 20.90
N LEU A 141 6.14 -32.54 20.92
CA LEU A 141 6.36 -33.36 22.12
C LEU A 141 6.96 -32.52 23.27
N ALA A 142 7.90 -31.64 22.95
CA ALA A 142 8.58 -30.77 23.90
C ALA A 142 7.80 -29.47 24.24
N ARG A 143 6.56 -29.30 23.75
CA ARG A 143 5.72 -28.10 23.94
C ARG A 143 6.47 -26.77 23.67
N ARG A 144 7.32 -26.75 22.65
CA ARG A 144 8.06 -25.55 22.22
C ARG A 144 7.84 -25.29 20.73
N ARG A 145 8.01 -24.05 20.27
CA ARG A 145 8.05 -23.78 18.82
C ARG A 145 9.37 -24.37 18.24
N PRO A 146 9.34 -25.04 17.08
CA PRO A 146 10.55 -25.48 16.41
C PRO A 146 11.36 -24.27 15.94
N LYS A 147 12.66 -24.45 15.67
CA LYS A 147 13.53 -23.38 15.18
C LYS A 147 13.33 -23.05 13.70
N THR A 148 12.79 -23.99 12.92
CA THR A 148 12.39 -23.79 11.53
C THR A 148 10.90 -24.08 11.42
N PHE A 149 10.08 -23.09 11.05
CA PHE A 149 8.64 -23.25 10.83
C PHE A 149 8.10 -22.19 9.88
N LEU A 150 6.92 -22.49 9.33
CA LEU A 150 6.09 -21.59 8.57
C LEU A 150 4.64 -21.72 9.06
N THR A 151 4.00 -20.60 9.29
CA THR A 151 2.55 -20.44 9.60
C THR A 151 1.93 -19.50 8.58
N SER A 152 0.66 -19.12 8.76
CA SER A 152 0.00 -18.12 7.92
C SER A 152 0.68 -16.75 7.95
N ASP A 153 1.30 -16.39 9.08
CA ASP A 153 1.75 -15.02 9.36
C ASP A 153 3.24 -14.94 9.77
N TYR A 154 3.82 -16.05 10.23
CA TYR A 154 5.20 -16.09 10.71
C TYR A 154 6.01 -17.21 10.08
N CYS A 155 7.29 -16.93 9.81
CA CYS A 155 8.25 -17.89 9.33
C CYS A 155 9.59 -17.69 10.05
N THR A 156 10.22 -18.79 10.43
CA THR A 156 11.60 -18.79 10.92
C THR A 156 12.36 -19.88 10.20
N ILE A 157 13.57 -19.58 9.76
CA ILE A 157 14.50 -20.54 9.18
C ILE A 157 15.76 -20.53 10.05
N GLU A 158 16.07 -21.65 10.69
CA GLU A 158 17.22 -21.78 11.59
C GLU A 158 18.50 -21.30 10.88
N ASN A 159 19.19 -20.34 11.50
CA ASN A 159 20.41 -19.68 10.99
C ASN A 159 20.26 -18.86 9.69
N ASN A 160 19.05 -18.62 9.19
CA ASN A 160 18.84 -17.85 7.96
C ASN A 160 17.97 -16.60 8.16
N GLY A 161 16.97 -16.64 9.04
CA GLY A 161 16.22 -15.42 9.37
C GLY A 161 14.83 -15.65 9.97
N TYR A 162 14.22 -14.51 10.29
CA TYR A 162 12.88 -14.38 10.85
C TYR A 162 12.04 -13.54 9.91
N PHE A 163 10.82 -13.96 9.60
CA PHE A 163 9.98 -13.31 8.61
C PHE A 163 8.55 -13.19 9.12
N VAL A 164 7.92 -12.08 8.76
CA VAL A 164 6.51 -11.82 9.01
C VAL A 164 5.79 -11.58 7.69
N ARG A 165 4.56 -12.06 7.58
CA ARG A 165 3.69 -11.77 6.45
C ARG A 165 2.95 -10.46 6.70
N GLY A 166 2.93 -9.60 5.70
CA GLY A 166 2.32 -8.28 5.75
C GLY A 166 1.74 -7.88 4.40
N VAL A 167 1.26 -6.64 4.32
CA VAL A 167 0.60 -6.12 3.13
C VAL A 167 1.31 -4.87 2.64
N ILE A 168 1.66 -4.83 1.36
CA ILE A 168 1.98 -3.57 0.67
C ILE A 168 0.69 -3.09 0.01
N GLU A 169 0.23 -1.90 0.36
CA GLU A 169 -0.97 -1.29 -0.19
C GLU A 169 -0.58 -0.24 -1.24
N LEU A 170 -0.99 -0.45 -2.49
CA LEU A 170 -0.83 0.50 -3.59
C LEU A 170 -2.19 1.20 -3.83
N PRO A 171 -2.32 2.49 -3.49
CA PRO A 171 -3.57 3.23 -3.73
C PRO A 171 -3.90 3.29 -5.22
N ILE A 172 -5.15 3.01 -5.59
CA ILE A 172 -5.57 3.01 -6.99
C ILE A 172 -6.03 4.40 -7.39
N LEU A 173 -5.40 4.97 -8.42
CA LEU A 173 -5.72 6.30 -8.93
C LEU A 173 -7.19 6.39 -9.37
N GLY A 174 -7.85 7.49 -9.01
CA GLY A 174 -9.25 7.73 -9.32
C GLY A 174 -10.22 6.86 -8.52
N SER A 175 -9.80 6.30 -7.38
CA SER A 175 -10.67 5.52 -6.50
C SER A 175 -10.28 5.68 -5.02
N ASP A 176 -11.13 5.19 -4.14
CA ASP A 176 -10.85 4.98 -2.71
C ASP A 176 -10.34 3.57 -2.39
N GLU A 177 -10.14 2.74 -3.41
CA GLU A 177 -9.65 1.36 -3.29
C GLU A 177 -8.10 1.27 -3.34
N CYS A 178 -7.59 0.14 -2.85
CA CYS A 178 -6.16 -0.19 -2.91
C CYS A 178 -5.95 -1.56 -3.56
N PHE A 179 -4.90 -1.66 -4.37
CA PHE A 179 -4.34 -2.94 -4.81
C PHE A 179 -3.32 -3.42 -3.79
N ARG A 180 -3.42 -4.68 -3.35
CA ARG A 180 -2.69 -5.21 -2.19
C ARG A 180 -1.80 -6.37 -2.58
N TRP A 181 -0.55 -6.30 -2.13
CA TRP A 181 0.39 -7.41 -2.17
C TRP A 181 0.56 -8.01 -0.77
N GLY A 182 0.08 -9.23 -0.58
CA GLY A 182 0.37 -10.03 0.62
C GLY A 182 1.75 -10.67 0.51
N VAL A 183 2.76 -10.08 1.14
CA VAL A 183 4.18 -10.46 1.00
C VAL A 183 4.83 -10.75 2.34
N TRP A 184 6.06 -11.24 2.30
CA TRP A 184 6.90 -11.54 3.45
C TRP A 184 8.02 -10.51 3.57
N GLY A 185 8.26 -10.09 4.80
CA GLY A 185 9.38 -9.22 5.16
C GLY A 185 10.29 -9.89 6.17
N SER A 186 11.60 -9.81 5.96
CA SER A 186 12.58 -10.27 6.95
C SER A 186 12.73 -9.26 8.08
N LEU A 187 12.95 -9.73 9.30
CA LEU A 187 13.14 -8.91 10.48
C LEU A 187 14.41 -9.34 11.22
N LYS A 188 14.97 -8.39 11.97
CA LYS A 188 15.92 -8.72 13.03
C LYS A 188 15.24 -9.58 14.09
N GLN A 189 16.00 -10.48 14.71
CA GLN A 189 15.49 -11.39 15.73
C GLN A 189 14.82 -10.63 16.88
N GLU A 190 15.42 -9.54 17.35
CA GLU A 190 14.90 -8.79 18.51
C GLU A 190 13.54 -8.15 18.20
N ASN A 191 13.26 -7.84 16.94
CA ASN A 191 11.98 -7.29 16.50
C ASN A 191 10.94 -8.41 16.34
N PHE A 192 11.36 -9.54 15.77
CA PHE A 192 10.50 -10.71 15.67
C PHE A 192 10.06 -11.21 17.06
N ASP A 193 10.99 -11.31 18.01
CA ASP A 193 10.69 -11.74 19.38
C ASP A 193 9.67 -10.80 20.08
N LYS A 194 9.74 -9.48 19.82
CA LYS A 194 8.75 -8.52 20.32
C LYS A 194 7.36 -8.75 19.74
N ILE A 195 7.28 -9.00 18.43
CA ILE A 195 6.01 -9.32 17.77
C ILE A 195 5.43 -10.61 18.37
N MET A 196 6.25 -11.65 18.49
CA MET A 196 5.83 -12.93 19.07
C MET A 196 5.31 -12.80 20.50
N ALA A 197 5.86 -11.86 21.28
CA ALA A 197 5.40 -11.58 22.64
C ALA A 197 4.08 -10.80 22.72
N LEU A 198 3.67 -10.15 21.62
CA LEU A 198 2.51 -9.27 21.53
C LEU A 198 1.46 -9.75 20.50
N GLU A 199 1.59 -10.97 19.96
CA GLU A 199 0.77 -11.52 18.85
C GLU A 199 -0.74 -11.28 19.02
N ASP A 200 -1.24 -11.38 20.25
CA ASP A 200 -2.65 -11.14 20.61
C ASP A 200 -2.86 -9.92 21.55
N ASP A 201 -1.80 -9.15 21.85
CA ASP A 201 -1.88 -7.98 22.72
C ASP A 201 -2.15 -6.72 21.86
N PRO A 202 -3.23 -5.96 22.11
CA PRO A 202 -3.50 -4.70 21.42
C PRO A 202 -2.34 -3.69 21.44
N LYS A 203 -1.40 -3.82 22.38
CA LYS A 203 -0.19 -3.00 22.42
C LYS A 203 0.76 -3.22 21.24
N ILE A 204 0.56 -4.25 20.41
CA ILE A 204 1.37 -4.47 19.22
C ILE A 204 1.41 -3.23 18.30
N VAL A 205 0.31 -2.46 18.25
CA VAL A 205 0.22 -1.22 17.46
C VAL A 205 1.12 -0.08 17.97
N ASN A 206 1.63 -0.20 19.20
CA ASN A 206 2.56 0.76 19.79
C ASN A 206 4.02 0.44 19.43
N LEU A 207 4.30 -0.69 18.78
CA LEU A 207 5.63 -0.98 18.28
C LEU A 207 6.00 0.07 17.22
N PRO A 208 7.21 0.66 17.28
CA PRO A 208 7.65 1.55 16.23
C PRO A 208 7.78 0.78 14.90
N PRO A 209 7.70 1.45 13.75
CA PRO A 209 7.93 0.80 12.46
C PRO A 209 9.27 0.06 12.45
N MET A 210 9.23 -1.22 12.07
CA MET A 210 10.39 -2.10 12.10
C MET A 210 10.96 -2.26 10.70
N PHE A 211 12.23 -1.89 10.52
CA PHE A 211 12.94 -2.11 9.26
C PHE A 211 12.85 -3.58 8.81
N SER A 212 12.58 -3.76 7.51
CA SER A 212 12.39 -5.05 6.88
C SER A 212 12.89 -5.06 5.43
N TRP A 213 13.32 -6.24 4.96
CA TRP A 213 13.63 -6.46 3.55
C TRP A 213 12.52 -7.26 2.88
N LEU A 214 12.02 -6.78 1.74
CA LEU A 214 11.07 -7.53 0.92
C LEU A 214 11.67 -8.88 0.52
N SER A 215 10.98 -9.94 0.91
CA SER A 215 11.44 -11.32 0.82
C SER A 215 10.61 -12.14 -0.17
N ASN A 216 9.95 -11.50 -1.13
CA ASN A 216 9.30 -12.14 -2.27
C ASN A 216 9.77 -11.53 -3.58
N GLU A 217 9.76 -12.34 -4.64
CA GLU A 217 9.88 -11.87 -6.02
C GLU A 217 8.48 -11.60 -6.58
N LEU A 218 8.24 -10.35 -7.00
CA LEU A 218 7.06 -9.90 -7.75
C LEU A 218 7.47 -9.70 -9.22
N PRO A 219 7.26 -10.69 -10.10
CA PRO A 219 7.74 -10.63 -11.50
C PRO A 219 7.20 -9.42 -12.28
N GLU A 220 6.07 -8.86 -11.86
CA GLU A 220 5.42 -7.70 -12.48
C GLU A 220 6.22 -6.41 -12.29
N TYR A 221 7.15 -6.41 -11.35
CA TYR A 221 8.01 -5.29 -10.99
C TYR A 221 9.51 -5.56 -11.17
N GLY A 222 9.90 -6.75 -11.65
CA GLY A 222 11.31 -7.12 -11.80
C GLY A 222 11.97 -7.49 -10.46
N GLN A 223 13.20 -7.01 -10.22
CA GLN A 223 13.98 -7.38 -9.04
C GLN A 223 13.47 -6.68 -7.78
N THR A 224 12.67 -7.40 -7.00
CA THR A 224 12.00 -6.88 -5.80
C THR A 224 12.59 -7.38 -4.49
N LEU A 225 13.40 -8.44 -4.52
CA LEU A 225 14.11 -8.92 -3.33
C LEU A 225 15.01 -7.83 -2.77
N ASN A 226 14.96 -7.69 -1.44
CA ASN A 226 15.73 -6.70 -0.69
C ASN A 226 15.38 -5.24 -1.02
N LEU A 227 14.16 -4.97 -1.51
CA LEU A 227 13.62 -3.62 -1.36
C LEU A 227 13.42 -3.32 0.12
N LYS A 228 13.80 -2.11 0.53
CA LYS A 228 13.65 -1.66 1.92
C LYS A 228 12.20 -1.29 2.18
N MET A 229 11.70 -1.77 3.30
CA MET A 229 10.37 -1.42 3.79
C MET A 229 10.35 -1.42 5.32
N TYR A 230 9.26 -0.93 5.90
CA TYR A 230 9.07 -0.85 7.34
C TYR A 230 7.74 -1.49 7.71
N ALA A 231 7.77 -2.53 8.54
CA ALA A 231 6.58 -3.19 9.06
C ALA A 231 5.93 -2.33 10.15
N ARG A 232 4.68 -1.93 9.94
CA ARG A 232 3.87 -1.19 10.92
C ARG A 232 2.56 -1.92 11.19
N TYR A 233 2.29 -2.20 12.45
CA TYR A 233 1.00 -2.71 12.91
C TYR A 233 0.05 -1.54 13.14
N ARG A 234 -1.14 -1.59 12.53
CA ARG A 234 -2.19 -0.56 12.66
C ARG A 234 -3.37 -1.05 13.50
N ASP A 235 -3.61 -2.36 13.49
CA ASP A 235 -4.61 -3.06 14.26
C ASP A 235 -4.02 -4.40 14.73
N VAL A 236 -4.48 -4.92 15.87
CA VAL A 236 -4.04 -6.21 16.42
C VAL A 236 -4.59 -7.40 15.65
N THR A 237 -5.72 -7.21 14.97
CA THR A 237 -6.39 -8.24 14.19
C THR A 237 -5.95 -8.28 12.72
N GLU A 238 -5.16 -7.30 12.29
CA GLU A 238 -4.65 -7.20 10.94
C GLU A 238 -3.16 -7.55 10.85
N ARG A 239 -2.75 -8.00 9.67
CA ARG A 239 -1.33 -8.12 9.32
C ARG A 239 -0.66 -6.73 9.29
N PRO A 240 0.65 -6.63 9.55
CA PRO A 240 1.35 -5.36 9.42
C PRO A 240 1.29 -4.85 7.98
N CYS A 241 1.13 -3.54 7.83
CA CYS A 241 1.35 -2.86 6.56
C CYS A 241 2.86 -2.61 6.38
N PHE A 242 3.37 -2.81 5.18
CA PHE A 242 4.75 -2.52 4.81
C PHE A 242 4.84 -1.16 4.12
N GLU A 243 5.56 -0.24 4.75
CA GLU A 243 5.84 1.09 4.20
C GLU A 243 7.13 1.03 3.38
N LEU A 244 7.07 1.23 2.06
CA LEU A 244 8.27 1.19 1.22
C LEU A 244 9.10 2.46 1.40
N GLU A 245 10.43 2.29 1.39
CA GLU A 245 11.36 3.42 1.31
C GLU A 245 11.30 4.03 -0.10
N PRO A 246 11.20 5.36 -0.24
CA PRO A 246 11.24 6.01 -1.55
C PRO A 246 12.52 5.67 -2.32
N CYS A 247 12.35 5.16 -3.54
CA CYS A 247 13.43 4.90 -4.49
C CYS A 247 12.89 4.83 -5.93
N ASP A 248 13.79 4.70 -6.90
CA ASP A 248 13.43 4.66 -8.33
C ASP A 248 12.82 3.31 -8.78
N HIS A 249 12.66 2.36 -7.86
CA HIS A 249 12.07 1.07 -8.19
C HIS A 249 10.57 1.23 -8.49
N PRO A 250 10.03 0.62 -9.58
CA PRO A 250 8.63 0.84 -9.99
C PRO A 250 7.59 0.53 -8.90
N LEU A 251 7.82 -0.51 -8.09
CA LEU A 251 6.95 -0.82 -6.93
C LEU A 251 6.90 0.32 -5.90
N ALA A 252 8.06 0.93 -5.60
CA ALA A 252 8.13 2.04 -4.66
C ALA A 252 7.49 3.31 -5.25
N GLN A 253 7.68 3.55 -6.55
CA GLN A 253 7.02 4.64 -7.26
C GLN A 253 5.49 4.49 -7.21
N GLU A 254 4.95 3.34 -7.58
CA GLU A 254 3.50 3.08 -7.52
C GLU A 254 2.97 3.09 -6.08
N TYR A 255 3.75 2.68 -5.08
CA TYR A 255 3.38 2.79 -3.66
C TYR A 255 3.16 4.26 -3.23
N HIS A 256 4.06 5.17 -3.63
CA HIS A 256 3.96 6.58 -3.24
C HIS A 256 3.07 7.43 -4.16
N GLN A 257 2.98 7.08 -5.43
CA GLN A 257 2.32 7.88 -6.47
C GLN A 257 0.95 7.34 -6.85
N GLY A 258 0.63 6.10 -6.47
CA GLY A 258 -0.58 5.39 -6.85
C GLY A 258 -0.38 4.56 -8.12
N ILE A 259 -1.16 3.48 -8.22
CA ILE A 259 -1.22 2.57 -9.37
C ILE A 259 -2.46 2.88 -10.20
N THR A 260 -2.39 2.76 -11.53
CA THR A 260 -3.57 3.00 -12.39
C THR A 260 -4.48 1.75 -12.46
N PRO A 261 -5.79 1.89 -12.70
CA PRO A 261 -6.68 0.75 -12.94
C PRO A 261 -6.24 -0.16 -14.10
N GLU A 262 -5.69 0.42 -15.18
CA GLU A 262 -5.12 -0.34 -16.31
C GLU A 262 -3.97 -1.23 -15.85
N ARG A 263 -3.10 -0.69 -14.98
CA ARG A 263 -1.95 -1.43 -14.45
C ARG A 263 -2.40 -2.59 -13.57
N VAL A 264 -3.42 -2.39 -12.74
CA VAL A 264 -4.05 -3.46 -11.92
C VAL A 264 -4.63 -4.55 -12.81
N ARG A 265 -5.37 -4.18 -13.87
CA ARG A 265 -5.90 -5.13 -14.87
C ARG A 265 -4.78 -5.97 -15.48
N ASP A 266 -3.70 -5.32 -15.94
CA ASP A 266 -2.59 -5.98 -16.60
C ASP A 266 -1.86 -6.95 -15.66
N ILE A 267 -1.64 -6.56 -14.40
CA ILE A 267 -1.08 -7.43 -13.36
C ILE A 267 -1.98 -8.65 -13.15
N THR A 268 -3.28 -8.43 -12.95
CA THR A 268 -4.26 -9.49 -12.76
C THR A 268 -4.22 -10.48 -13.92
N MET A 269 -4.32 -10.00 -15.17
CA MET A 269 -4.30 -10.85 -16.35
C MET A 269 -3.02 -11.70 -16.47
N ARG A 270 -1.84 -11.11 -16.20
CA ARG A 270 -0.56 -11.84 -16.24
C ARG A 270 -0.45 -12.91 -15.17
N ILE A 271 -1.03 -12.70 -13.99
CA ILE A 271 -0.98 -13.66 -12.89
C ILE A 271 -1.96 -14.79 -13.14
N MET A 272 -3.18 -14.47 -13.55
CA MET A 272 -4.19 -15.48 -13.88
C MET A 272 -3.79 -16.35 -15.07
N ALA A 273 -3.00 -15.82 -16.02
CA ALA A 273 -2.43 -16.61 -17.11
C ALA A 273 -1.30 -17.57 -16.68
N ARG A 274 -0.59 -17.29 -15.57
CA ARG A 274 0.47 -18.16 -15.02
C ARG A 274 -0.06 -19.25 -14.11
N LYS A 275 -1.23 -19.05 -13.52
CA LYS A 275 -1.89 -20.00 -12.62
C LYS A 275 -2.81 -21.00 -13.35
N GLN A 276 -2.96 -20.87 -14.67
CA GLN A 276 -3.61 -21.85 -15.55
C GLN A 276 -2.60 -22.88 -16.05
#